data_AF-A0A4U9W5H5-F1
#
_entry.id   AF-A0A4U9W5H5-F1
#
_cell.length_a   1.000
_cell.length_b   1.000
_cell.length_c   1.000
_cell.angle_alpha   90.00
_cell.angle_beta   90.00
_cell.angle_gamma   90.00
#
_symmetry.space_group_name_H-M   'P 1'
#
loop_
_entity.id
_entity.type
_entity.pdbx_description
1 polymer ?
#
loop_
_entity_poly.entity_id
_entity_poly.type
_entity_poly.pdbx_seq_one_letter_code
_entity_poly.pdbx_strand_id
1 'polypeptide(L)'
;MPGFVDIHVHGWGRGSFGYKGNKASLKWMSHDLVKVGVTSYLPTSGTMPNDFLETSLVEAADYIATATPADGAEAIGIHMEGPTSAKNTSACSELTACNAKH
;
A
#
# COMPACT_ATOMS: atom_id res chain seq x y z
N MET A 1 -14.06 -20.33 -6.13
CA MET A 1 -14.34 -18.99 -5.59
C MET A 1 -13.28 -18.04 -6.11
N PRO A 2 -13.62 -16.78 -6.45
CA PRO A 2 -12.62 -15.74 -6.71
C PRO A 2 -11.85 -15.40 -5.41
N GLY A 3 -10.64 -14.86 -5.54
CA GLY A 3 -9.84 -14.41 -4.41
C GLY A 3 -10.43 -13.17 -3.72
N PHE A 4 -10.08 -12.99 -2.45
CA PHE A 4 -10.56 -11.86 -1.66
C PHE A 4 -9.77 -10.58 -1.99
N VAL A 5 -10.46 -9.44 -1.90
CA VAL A 5 -9.87 -8.10 -2.02
C VAL A 5 -9.92 -7.44 -0.65
N ASP A 6 -8.77 -7.11 -0.09
CA ASP A 6 -8.66 -6.43 1.21
C ASP A 6 -8.41 -4.93 1.01
N ILE A 7 -9.42 -4.11 1.30
CA ILE A 7 -9.35 -2.66 1.07
C ILE A 7 -8.68 -1.89 2.23
N HIS A 8 -8.33 -2.57 3.34
CA HIS A 8 -7.79 -1.92 4.53
C HIS A 8 -6.84 -2.85 5.29
N VAL A 9 -5.54 -2.77 4.98
CA VAL A 9 -4.51 -3.54 5.70
C VAL A 9 -3.25 -2.70 5.97
N HIS A 10 -2.95 -2.49 7.26
CA HIS A 10 -1.73 -1.77 7.66
C HIS A 10 -0.47 -2.63 7.55
N GLY A 11 -0.61 -3.95 7.69
CA GLY A 11 0.48 -4.91 7.69
C GLY A 11 -0.04 -6.33 7.74
N TRP A 12 0.75 -7.26 7.21
CA TRP A 12 0.43 -8.68 7.18
C TRP A 12 1.69 -9.54 7.14
N GLY A 13 1.69 -10.62 7.92
CA GLY A 13 2.82 -11.56 7.98
C GLY A 13 4.12 -10.86 8.35
N ARG A 14 5.09 -10.88 7.42
CA ARG A 14 6.44 -10.32 7.64
C ARG A 14 6.58 -8.86 7.22
N GLY A 15 5.54 -8.25 6.66
CA GLY A 15 5.56 -6.88 6.16
C GLY A 15 4.56 -5.96 6.88
N SER A 16 4.91 -4.68 6.98
CA SER A 16 4.04 -3.66 7.55
C SER A 16 4.21 -2.32 6.85
N PHE A 17 3.17 -1.88 6.15
CA PHE A 17 3.13 -0.55 5.55
C PHE A 17 3.03 0.53 6.65
N GLY A 18 2.21 0.31 7.68
CA GLY A 18 2.04 1.24 8.79
C GLY A 18 3.18 1.28 9.83
N TYR A 19 4.33 0.66 9.55
CA TYR A 19 5.49 0.73 10.45
C TYR A 19 6.80 0.91 9.70
N LYS A 20 7.00 0.13 8.62
CA LYS A 20 8.22 0.22 7.81
C LYS A 20 8.03 1.03 6.53
N GLY A 21 6.83 0.97 5.93
CA GLY A 21 6.48 1.79 4.77
C GLY A 21 7.26 1.53 3.48
N ASN A 22 8.18 0.56 3.44
CA ASN A 22 9.11 0.36 2.33
C ASN A 22 8.69 -0.77 1.38
N LYS A 23 9.31 -0.78 0.18
CA LYS A 23 9.06 -1.77 -0.88
C LYS A 23 9.22 -3.21 -0.40
N ALA A 24 10.22 -3.50 0.43
CA ALA A 24 10.46 -4.84 0.97
C ALA A 24 9.29 -5.31 1.86
N SER A 25 8.68 -4.39 2.61
CA SER A 25 7.52 -4.68 3.46
C SER A 25 6.30 -5.04 2.62
N LEU A 26 6.02 -4.29 1.56
CA LEU A 26 4.91 -4.58 0.64
C LEU A 26 5.10 -5.91 -0.09
N LYS A 27 6.33 -6.20 -0.54
CA LYS A 27 6.66 -7.52 -1.11
C LYS A 27 6.37 -8.66 -0.13
N TRP A 28 6.69 -8.50 1.15
CA TRP A 28 6.38 -9.52 2.15
C TRP A 28 4.88 -9.64 2.45
N MET A 29 4.16 -8.52 2.46
CA MET A 29 2.69 -8.52 2.58
C MET A 29 2.07 -9.30 1.43
N SER A 30 2.43 -8.97 0.18
CA SER A 30 1.95 -9.67 -1.02
C SER A 30 2.19 -11.18 -0.97
N HIS A 31 3.39 -11.59 -0.55
CA HIS A 31 3.75 -13.01 -0.46
C HIS A 31 2.94 -13.76 0.63
N ASP A 32 2.58 -13.09 1.72
CA ASP A 32 1.92 -13.73 2.85
C ASP A 32 0.38 -13.62 2.81
N LEU A 33 -0.19 -12.61 2.12
CA LEU A 33 -1.64 -12.41 1.96
C LEU A 33 -2.30 -13.51 1.10
N VAL A 34 -1.63 -13.96 0.05
CA VAL A 34 -2.12 -15.05 -0.80
C VAL A 34 -2.36 -16.35 -0.04
N LYS A 35 -1.63 -16.57 1.05
CA LYS A 35 -1.76 -17.79 1.88
C LYS A 35 -3.09 -17.85 2.64
N VAL A 36 -3.77 -16.71 2.79
CA VAL A 36 -5.10 -16.62 3.42
C VAL A 36 -6.21 -16.30 2.41
N GLY A 37 -5.91 -16.41 1.11
CA GLY A 37 -6.90 -16.23 0.04
C GLY A 37 -7.11 -14.80 -0.42
N VAL A 38 -6.33 -13.83 0.08
CA VAL A 38 -6.34 -12.45 -0.43
C VAL A 38 -5.47 -12.37 -1.67
N THR A 39 -6.06 -11.95 -2.79
CA THR A 39 -5.38 -11.84 -4.09
C THR A 39 -5.08 -10.41 -4.48
N SER A 40 -5.79 -9.43 -3.91
CA SER A 40 -5.55 -8.01 -4.12
C SER A 40 -5.75 -7.24 -2.83
N TYR A 41 -5.01 -6.16 -2.60
CA TYR A 41 -5.14 -5.37 -1.38
C TYR A 41 -4.74 -3.90 -1.54
N LEU A 42 -5.18 -3.08 -0.59
CA LEU A 42 -4.76 -1.69 -0.42
C LEU A 42 -3.92 -1.54 0.86
N PRO A 43 -2.58 -1.43 0.76
CA PRO A 43 -1.76 -1.06 1.91
C PRO A 43 -2.25 0.26 2.50
N THR A 44 -2.48 0.26 3.82
CA THR A 44 -3.15 1.36 4.51
C THR A 44 -2.21 2.08 5.45
N SER A 45 -1.96 3.37 5.22
CA SER A 45 -1.25 4.20 6.20
C SER A 45 -2.16 4.50 7.38
N GLY A 46 -1.58 4.83 8.53
CA GLY A 46 -2.31 5.43 9.65
C GLY A 46 -1.83 6.85 9.91
N THR A 47 -2.25 7.43 11.04
CA THR A 47 -1.75 8.75 11.46
C THR A 47 -0.26 8.69 11.82
N MET A 48 0.60 9.21 10.94
CA MET A 48 2.07 9.15 11.00
C MET A 48 2.69 10.51 10.66
N PRO A 49 3.97 10.74 11.00
CA PRO A 49 4.69 11.94 10.57
C PRO A 49 4.73 12.08 9.04
N ASN A 50 4.63 13.31 8.53
CA ASN A 50 4.61 13.59 7.09
C ASN A 50 5.84 13.00 6.37
N ASP A 51 7.04 13.14 6.91
CA ASP A 51 8.27 12.60 6.31
C ASP A 51 8.21 11.07 6.12
N PHE A 52 7.56 10.37 7.06
CA PHE A 52 7.33 8.93 6.95
C PHE A 52 6.31 8.63 5.86
N LEU A 53 5.19 9.37 5.82
CA LEU A 53 4.17 9.21 4.80
C LEU A 53 4.73 9.45 3.39
N GLU A 54 5.45 10.55 3.18
CA GLU A 54 6.05 10.90 1.89
C GLU A 54 6.99 9.79 1.41
N THR A 55 7.90 9.34 2.27
CA THR A 55 8.83 8.25 1.95
C THR A 55 8.08 6.94 1.64
N SER A 56 7.08 6.62 2.45
CA SER A 56 6.30 5.38 2.31
C SER A 56 5.46 5.36 1.05
N LEU A 57 4.90 6.50 0.66
CA LEU A 57 4.10 6.64 -0.56
C LEU A 57 4.95 6.47 -1.82
N VAL A 58 6.18 7.02 -1.83
CA VAL A 58 7.13 6.83 -2.94
C VAL A 58 7.51 5.35 -3.07
N GLU A 59 7.91 4.73 -1.96
CA GLU A 59 8.27 3.30 -1.92
C GLU A 59 7.10 2.39 -2.35
N ALA A 60 5.88 2.76 -1.97
CA ALA A 60 4.68 2.03 -2.35
C ALA A 60 4.34 2.21 -3.84
N ALA A 61 4.41 3.42 -4.37
CA ALA A 61 4.23 3.67 -5.80
C ALA A 61 5.24 2.89 -6.64
N ASP A 62 6.52 2.90 -6.24
CA ASP A 62 7.59 2.15 -6.88
C ASP A 62 7.36 0.64 -6.79
N TYR A 63 6.86 0.13 -5.66
CA TYR A 63 6.50 -1.27 -5.54
C TYR A 63 5.35 -1.63 -6.49
N ILE A 64 4.25 -0.88 -6.47
CA ILE A 64 3.07 -1.13 -7.30
C ILE A 64 3.44 -1.13 -8.80
N ALA A 65 4.28 -0.20 -9.23
CA ALA A 65 4.72 -0.10 -10.63
C ALA A 65 5.65 -1.24 -11.07
N THR A 66 6.35 -1.89 -10.14
CA THR A 66 7.37 -2.91 -10.46
C THR A 66 7.04 -4.32 -9.98
N ALA A 67 5.97 -4.47 -9.21
CA ALA A 67 5.50 -5.76 -8.70
C ALA A 67 5.10 -6.67 -9.87
N THR A 68 5.34 -7.96 -9.68
CA THR A 68 4.96 -8.98 -10.66
C THR A 68 4.03 -10.00 -10.00
N PRO A 69 3.25 -10.78 -10.77
CA PRO A 69 2.40 -11.83 -10.20
C PRO A 69 3.16 -12.87 -9.35
N ALA A 70 4.49 -12.97 -9.49
CA ALA A 70 5.33 -13.84 -8.67
C ALA A 70 5.46 -13.36 -7.21
N ASP A 71 5.17 -12.09 -6.92
CA ASP A 71 5.23 -11.54 -5.56
C ASP A 71 4.00 -11.92 -4.72
N GLY A 72 2.93 -12.44 -5.33
CA GLY A 72 1.71 -12.86 -4.65
C GLY A 72 0.56 -11.88 -4.85
N ALA A 73 -0.03 -11.41 -3.75
CA ALA A 73 -1.22 -10.55 -3.81
C ALA A 73 -0.86 -9.20 -4.43
N GLU A 74 -1.74 -8.70 -5.29
CA GLU A 74 -1.53 -7.44 -5.99
C GLU A 74 -1.85 -6.25 -5.09
N ALA A 75 -0.89 -5.35 -4.91
CA ALA A 75 -1.18 -4.05 -4.33
C ALA A 75 -1.79 -3.16 -5.42
N ILE A 76 -3.09 -2.87 -5.32
CA ILE A 76 -3.84 -2.17 -6.39
C ILE A 76 -3.90 -0.64 -6.22
N GLY A 77 -3.29 -0.11 -5.16
CA GLY A 77 -3.32 1.30 -4.79
C GLY A 77 -2.81 1.49 -3.36
N ILE A 78 -3.10 2.64 -2.76
CA ILE A 78 -2.75 2.94 -1.37
C ILE A 78 -3.98 3.56 -0.69
N HIS A 79 -4.35 3.05 0.49
CA HIS A 79 -5.38 3.67 1.33
C HIS A 79 -4.69 4.58 2.36
N MET A 80 -5.17 5.81 2.53
CA MET A 80 -4.64 6.72 3.55
C MET A 80 -5.62 6.93 4.68
N GLU A 81 -5.34 6.35 5.85
CA GLU A 81 -6.12 6.52 7.08
C GLU A 81 -5.48 7.62 7.97
N GLY A 82 -5.60 8.87 7.51
CA GLY A 82 -5.35 10.07 8.34
C GLY A 82 -3.87 10.44 8.60
N PRO A 83 -3.63 11.59 9.28
CA PRO A 83 -4.61 12.43 9.97
C PRO A 83 -5.25 13.50 9.07
N THR A 84 -6.56 13.71 9.21
CA THR A 84 -7.28 14.87 8.68
C THR A 84 -6.92 16.13 9.48
N SER A 85 -5.71 16.67 9.32
CA SER A 85 -5.38 18.00 9.83
C SER A 85 -5.62 19.01 8.71
N ALA A 86 -6.59 19.91 8.91
CA ALA A 86 -7.01 20.95 7.97
C ALA A 86 -5.96 22.07 7.72
N LYS A 87 -4.69 21.71 7.53
CA LYS A 87 -3.61 22.60 7.10
C LYS A 87 -2.76 21.86 6.08
N ASN A 88 -2.90 22.26 4.83
CA ASN A 88 -2.22 21.71 3.64
C ASN A 88 -2.85 20.44 3.04
N THR A 89 -4.07 20.60 2.51
CA THR A 89 -4.59 19.78 1.41
C THR A 89 -3.73 19.98 0.16
N SER A 90 -2.64 19.23 0.05
CA SER A 90 -1.92 19.01 -1.20
C SER A 90 -1.43 17.57 -1.22
N ALA A 91 -1.96 16.81 -2.18
CA ALA A 91 -1.58 15.45 -2.54
C ALA A 91 -2.21 14.30 -1.73
N CYS A 92 -3.17 13.63 -2.38
CA CYS A 92 -3.45 12.19 -2.27
C CYS A 92 -4.56 11.70 -1.32
N SER A 93 -5.58 12.48 -1.00
CA SER A 93 -6.86 11.84 -0.61
C SER A 93 -7.50 11.22 -1.86
N GLU A 94 -7.47 9.89 -1.93
CA GLU A 94 -7.91 9.02 -3.04
C GLU A 94 -7.03 9.11 -4.32
N LEU A 95 -6.04 8.21 -4.44
CA LEU A 95 -5.36 7.96 -5.70
C LEU A 95 -5.66 6.54 -6.22
N THR A 96 -6.64 6.48 -7.11
CA THR A 96 -6.61 5.61 -8.31
C THR A 96 -5.58 6.13 -9.34
N ALA A 97 -4.56 6.89 -8.93
CA ALA A 97 -3.73 7.68 -9.85
C ALA A 97 -2.24 7.67 -9.47
N CYS A 98 -1.50 6.78 -10.09
CA CYS A 98 -0.28 7.18 -10.80
C CYS A 98 -0.13 6.28 -12.03
N ASN A 99 -1.10 6.37 -12.94
CA ASN A 99 -1.02 5.74 -14.25
C ASN A 99 -0.10 6.60 -15.12
N ALA A 100 1.21 6.54 -14.86
CA ALA A 100 2.24 7.15 -15.70
C ALA A 100 2.61 6.18 -16.83
N LYS A 101 1.71 6.05 -17.82
CA LYS A 101 2.11 5.69 -19.18
C LYS A 101 2.28 6.98 -19.98
N HIS A 102 3.53 7.30 -20.28
CA HIS A 102 3.93 8.01 -21.49
C HIS A 102 4.98 7.15 -22.19
#